data_AF-A0A438HZU8-F1
#
_entry.id   AF-A0A438HZU8-F1
#
_cell.length_a   1.000
_cell.length_b   1.000
_cell.length_c   1.000
_cell.angle_alpha   90.00
_cell.angle_beta   90.00
_cell.angle_gamma   90.00
#
_symmetry.space_group_name_H-M   'P 1'
#
loop_
_entity.id
_entity.type
_entity.pdbx_description
1 polymer ?
#
loop_
_entity_poly.entity_id
_entity_poly.type
_entity_poly.pdbx_seq_one_letter_code
_entity_poly.pdbx_strand_id
1 'polypeptide(L)'
;MDHINQLSDQEDLIVWMRTAALPSFRKLYGRIEEDIDADDVIVVHLSNNYNTYSFGGKKKLVLSTSSWLGGKNNFLGIAYIFVGSSCIFTSIVFMLLHVKNPR
;
A
#
# COMPACT_ATOMS: atom_id res chain seq x y z
N MET A 1 -3.68 33.34 -24.87
CA MET A 1 -3.47 33.94 -23.54
C MET A 1 -3.56 32.78 -22.60
N ASP A 2 -2.38 32.26 -22.31
CA ASP A 2 -2.23 30.85 -22.00
C ASP A 2 -2.42 30.75 -20.50
N HIS A 3 -3.44 30.00 -20.10
CA HIS A 3 -3.79 29.86 -18.70
C HIS A 3 -2.65 29.10 -18.02
N ILE A 4 -1.71 29.82 -17.40
CA ILE A 4 -0.68 29.19 -16.58
C ILE A 4 -1.40 28.66 -15.35
N ASN A 5 -1.69 27.36 -15.35
CA ASN A 5 -2.25 26.69 -14.19
C ASN A 5 -1.23 26.80 -13.05
N GLN A 6 -1.71 27.22 -11.88
CA GLN A 6 -0.86 27.34 -10.71
C GLN A 6 -0.39 25.95 -10.27
N LEU A 7 0.85 25.86 -9.80
CA LEU A 7 1.46 24.59 -9.39
C LEU A 7 0.71 23.92 -8.24
N SER A 8 0.05 24.72 -7.39
CA SER A 8 -0.78 24.26 -6.27
C SER A 8 -1.97 23.42 -6.73
N ASP A 9 -2.48 23.71 -7.92
CA ASP A 9 -3.72 23.10 -8.43
C ASP A 9 -3.42 21.83 -9.23
N GLN A 10 -2.15 21.53 -9.49
CA GLN A 10 -1.69 20.38 -10.24
C GLN A 10 -1.40 19.18 -9.31
N GLU A 11 -2.44 18.56 -8.76
CA GLU A 11 -2.33 17.44 -7.82
C GLU A 11 -1.49 16.28 -8.36
N ASP A 12 -1.68 15.89 -9.63
CA ASP A 12 -0.91 14.82 -10.28
C ASP A 12 0.59 15.08 -10.29
N LEU A 13 0.98 16.34 -10.56
CA LEU A 13 2.38 16.75 -10.55
C LEU A 13 2.94 16.67 -9.13
N ILE A 14 2.19 17.16 -8.14
CA ILE A 14 2.59 17.09 -6.73
C ILE A 14 2.80 15.63 -6.30
N VAL A 15 1.91 14.72 -6.70
CA VAL A 15 2.04 13.27 -6.43
C VAL A 15 3.29 12.70 -7.10
N TRP A 16 3.61 13.15 -8.31
CA TRP A 16 4.79 12.70 -9.04
C TRP A 16 6.10 13.19 -8.42
N MET A 17 6.15 14.45 -7.95
CA MET A 17 7.33 15.07 -7.37
C MET A 17 7.76 14.41 -6.04
N ARG A 18 6.85 13.76 -5.31
CA ARG A 18 7.22 12.95 -4.14
C ARG A 18 7.99 11.71 -4.59
N THR A 19 9.29 11.61 -4.34
CA THR A 19 10.07 10.43 -4.75
C THR A 19 9.61 9.16 -4.02
N ALA A 20 9.61 8.03 -4.72
CA ALA A 20 9.30 6.73 -4.12
C ALA A 20 10.56 6.08 -3.54
N ALA A 21 10.43 5.36 -2.43
CA ALA A 21 11.55 4.69 -1.78
C ALA A 21 11.97 3.37 -2.46
N LEU A 22 11.10 2.78 -3.29
CA LEU A 22 11.33 1.49 -3.96
C LEU A 22 11.10 1.62 -5.47
N PRO A 23 11.75 0.77 -6.30
CA PRO A 23 11.58 0.78 -7.76
C PRO A 23 10.17 0.36 -8.21
N SER A 24 9.50 -0.47 -7.42
CA SER A 24 8.07 -0.78 -7.58
C SER A 24 7.28 0.10 -6.63
N PHE A 25 6.55 1.07 -7.18
CA PHE A 25 5.77 2.01 -6.40
C PHE A 25 4.38 2.21 -7.01
N ARG A 26 3.46 2.75 -6.21
CA ARG A 26 2.13 3.15 -6.64
C ARG A 26 1.97 4.65 -6.41
N LYS A 27 1.36 5.33 -7.38
CA LYS A 27 0.97 6.74 -7.30
C LYS A 27 -0.54 6.83 -7.37
N LEU A 28 -1.11 7.75 -6.59
CA LEU A 28 -2.53 8.05 -6.68
C LEU A 28 -2.77 8.81 -7.98
N TYR A 29 -3.72 8.33 -8.79
CA TYR A 29 -4.18 9.03 -9.99
C TYR A 29 -5.53 9.72 -9.77
N GLY A 30 -6.34 9.17 -8.86
CA GLY A 30 -7.64 9.72 -8.51
C GLY A 30 -8.31 8.89 -7.43
N ARG A 31 -9.39 9.42 -6.88
CA ARG A 31 -10.25 8.76 -5.89
C ARG A 31 -11.69 8.88 -6.38
N ILE A 32 -12.44 7.79 -6.24
CA ILE A 32 -13.89 7.80 -6.39
C ILE A 32 -14.43 7.97 -4.97
N GLU A 33 -15.20 9.03 -4.74
CA GLU A 33 -15.76 9.37 -3.41
C GLU A 33 -17.13 8.74 -3.17
N GLU A 34 -17.70 8.13 -4.21
CA GLU A 34 -18.97 7.40 -4.16
C GLU A 34 -18.73 5.91 -3.92
N ASP A 35 -19.67 5.28 -3.23
CA ASP A 35 -19.66 3.83 -3.05
C ASP A 35 -20.00 3.15 -4.38
N ILE A 36 -19.27 2.08 -4.69
CA ILE A 36 -19.44 1.29 -5.90
C ILE A 36 -20.04 -0.05 -5.48
N ASP A 37 -21.19 -0.39 -6.04
CA ASP A 37 -21.89 -1.62 -5.75
C ASP A 37 -21.34 -2.80 -6.55
N ALA A 38 -21.72 -4.01 -6.13
CA ALA A 38 -21.44 -5.19 -6.93
C ALA A 38 -22.14 -5.07 -8.30
N ASP A 39 -21.43 -5.46 -9.36
CA ASP A 39 -21.86 -5.40 -10.76
C ASP A 39 -21.82 -4.01 -11.44
N ASP A 40 -21.33 -2.98 -10.75
CA ASP A 40 -21.05 -1.68 -11.38
C ASP A 40 -19.89 -1.79 -12.39
N VAL A 41 -20.11 -1.22 -13.59
CA VAL A 41 -19.14 -1.26 -14.68
C VAL A 41 -18.33 0.03 -14.72
N ILE A 42 -17.05 -0.07 -14.36
CA ILE A 42 -16.10 1.04 -14.43
C ILE A 42 -15.31 0.95 -15.74
N VAL A 43 -15.51 1.91 -16.63
CA VAL A 43 -14.76 2.01 -17.88
C VAL A 43 -13.61 3.01 -17.71
N VAL A 44 -12.37 2.54 -17.88
CA VAL A 44 -11.18 3.41 -17.83
C VAL A 44 -10.55 3.54 -19.20
N HIS A 45 -10.54 4.76 -19.73
CA HIS A 45 -9.83 5.10 -20.96
C HIS A 45 -8.41 5.53 -20.64
N LEU A 46 -7.41 4.77 -21.10
CA LEU A 46 -6.00 5.04 -20.85
C LEU A 46 -5.28 5.39 -22.16
N SER A 47 -4.60 6.54 -22.17
CA SER A 47 -3.67 6.89 -23.25
C SER A 47 -2.22 6.63 -22.82
N ASN A 48 -1.45 5.97 -23.69
CA ASN A 48 -0.04 5.69 -23.42
C ASN A 48 0.87 6.82 -23.93
N ASN A 49 1.11 7.82 -23.09
CA ASN A 49 2.08 8.89 -23.37
C ASN A 49 3.48 8.63 -22.77
N TYR A 50 3.66 7.59 -21.96
CA TYR A 50 4.92 7.27 -21.28
C TYR A 50 5.34 5.84 -21.58
N ASN A 51 6.30 5.72 -22.52
CA ASN A 51 6.79 4.44 -23.03
C ASN A 51 7.88 3.89 -22.13
N THR A 52 7.62 2.70 -21.57
CA THR A 52 8.53 2.01 -20.65
C THR A 52 9.40 0.94 -21.33
N TYR A 53 9.28 0.81 -22.66
CA TYR A 53 9.88 -0.27 -23.44
C TYR A 53 11.41 -0.25 -23.42
N SER A 54 12.02 0.93 -23.42
CA SER A 54 13.48 1.10 -23.45
C SER A 54 14.19 0.63 -22.18
N PHE A 55 13.49 0.58 -21.05
CA PHE A 55 14.03 0.17 -19.74
C PHE A 55 13.29 -1.03 -19.13
N GLY A 56 12.44 -1.71 -19.92
CA GLY A 56 11.72 -2.92 -19.49
C GLY A 56 10.70 -2.70 -18.36
N GLY A 57 10.27 -1.47 -18.12
CA GLY A 57 9.34 -1.14 -17.04
C GLY A 57 7.93 -1.67 -17.30
N LYS A 58 7.25 -2.10 -16.23
CA LYS A 58 5.84 -2.52 -16.28
C LYS A 58 4.97 -1.45 -15.62
N LYS A 59 3.87 -1.10 -16.26
CA LYS A 59 2.85 -0.18 -15.73
C LYS A 59 1.52 -0.90 -15.59
N LYS A 60 0.80 -0.60 -14.52
CA LYS A 60 -0.51 -1.18 -14.21
C LYS A 60 -1.38 -0.12 -13.56
N LEU A 61 -2.64 -0.05 -13.96
CA LEU A 61 -3.67 0.65 -13.20
C LEU A 61 -4.21 -0.32 -12.15
N VAL A 62 -4.37 0.14 -10.91
CA VAL A 62 -4.95 -0.68 -9.85
C VAL A 62 -6.01 0.12 -9.12
N LEU A 63 -7.25 -0.37 -9.18
CA LEU A 63 -8.35 0.10 -8.36
C LEU A 63 -8.30 -0.65 -7.02
N SER A 64 -8.36 0.08 -5.91
CA SER A 64 -8.33 -0.51 -4.57
C SER A 64 -8.99 0.41 -3.56
N THR A 65 -9.69 -0.20 -2.61
CA THR A 65 -10.18 0.50 -1.42
C THR A 65 -9.04 0.65 -0.39
N SER A 66 -9.05 1.76 0.34
CA SER A 66 -8.12 1.99 1.44
C SER A 66 -8.82 1.69 2.76
N SER A 67 -8.20 0.86 3.60
CA SER A 67 -8.62 0.66 4.98
C SER A 67 -7.87 1.62 5.90
N TRP A 68 -8.22 1.64 7.19
CA TRP A 68 -7.51 2.43 8.20
C TRP A 68 -6.00 2.16 8.25
N LEU A 69 -5.59 0.91 7.99
CA LEU A 69 -4.18 0.51 7.94
C LEU A 69 -3.53 0.72 6.55
N GLY A 70 -4.24 1.38 5.63
CA GLY A 70 -3.87 1.57 4.25
C GLY A 70 -4.41 0.48 3.32
N GLY A 71 -3.64 0.17 2.27
CA GLY A 71 -3.97 -0.90 1.34
C GLY A 71 -3.79 -2.30 1.94
N LYS A 72 -4.19 -3.34 1.18
CA LYS A 72 -4.02 -4.73 1.58
C LYS A 72 -2.55 -5.07 1.87
N ASN A 73 -2.23 -5.29 3.14
CA ASN A 73 -0.89 -5.69 3.58
C ASN A 73 -0.94 -6.72 4.72
N ASN A 74 -0.61 -7.97 4.39
CA ASN A 74 -0.60 -9.08 5.36
C ASN A 74 0.69 -9.10 6.23
N PHE A 75 1.72 -8.33 5.87
CA PHE A 75 3.02 -8.36 6.55
C PHE A 75 2.89 -7.99 8.02
N LEU A 76 2.17 -6.90 8.32
CA LEU A 76 1.95 -6.44 9.70
C LEU A 76 1.27 -7.53 10.54
N GLY A 77 0.18 -8.11 10.04
CA GLY A 77 -0.54 -9.18 10.74
C GLY A 77 0.35 -10.38 11.05
N ILE A 78 1.12 -10.84 10.06
CA ILE A 78 2.07 -11.96 10.24
C ILE A 78 3.16 -11.59 11.26
N ALA A 79 3.70 -10.38 11.21
CA ALA A 79 4.72 -9.92 12.15
C ALA A 79 4.19 -9.92 13.59
N TYR A 80 2.97 -9.42 13.82
CA TYR A 80 2.34 -9.46 15.15
C TYR A 80 2.10 -10.88 15.66
N ILE A 81 1.62 -11.78 14.80
CA ILE A 81 1.41 -13.20 15.17
C ILE A 81 2.74 -13.85 15.54
N PHE A 82 3.80 -13.58 14.78
CA PHE A 82 5.13 -14.13 15.04
C PHE A 82 5.69 -13.66 16.38
N VAL A 83 5.64 -12.35 16.66
CA VAL A 83 6.11 -11.77 17.94
C VAL A 83 5.25 -12.23 19.11
N GLY A 84 3.93 -12.31 18.95
CA GLY A 84 3.04 -12.83 19.99
C GLY A 84 3.33 -14.29 20.31
N SER A 85 3.52 -15.12 19.28
CA SER A 85 3.82 -16.54 19.44
C SER A 85 5.18 -16.77 20.11
N SER A 86 6.21 -15.99 19.76
CA SER A 86 7.52 -16.11 20.39
C SER A 86 7.49 -15.72 21.87
N CYS A 87 6.70 -14.70 22.24
CA CYS A 87 6.51 -14.28 23.63
C CYS A 87 5.76 -15.34 24.46
N ILE A 88 4.70 -15.95 23.91
CA ILE A 88 3.98 -17.05 24.57
C ILE A 88 4.91 -18.25 24.76
N PHE A 89 5.70 -18.60 23.73
CA PHE A 89 6.65 -19.70 23.82
C PHE A 89 7.68 -19.49 24.93
N THR A 90 8.30 -18.31 25.01
CA THR A 90 9.27 -18.00 26.07
C THR A 90 8.62 -18.00 27.45
N SER A 91 7.40 -17.46 27.57
CA SER A 91 6.62 -17.50 28.82
C SER A 91 6.38 -18.93 29.32
N ILE A 92 5.98 -19.85 28.43
CA ILE A 92 5.78 -21.27 28.77
C ILE A 92 7.09 -21.91 29.22
N VAL A 93 8.20 -21.65 28.51
CA VAL A 93 9.53 -22.17 28.89
C VAL A 93 9.91 -21.70 30.30
N PHE A 94 9.76 -20.41 30.60
CA PHE A 94 10.04 -19.89 31.94
C PHE A 94 9.12 -20.47 33.01
N MET A 95 7.82 -20.62 32.71
CA MET A 95 6.85 -21.23 33.62
C MET A 95 7.24 -22.68 33.94
N LEU A 96 7.61 -23.47 32.94
CA LEU A 96 8.07 -24.85 33.15
C LEU A 96 9.35 -24.91 33.98
N LEU A 97 10.31 -24.02 33.73
CA LEU A 97 11.54 -23.93 34.52
C LEU A 97 11.25 -23.58 35.99
N HIS A 98 10.33 -22.65 36.25
CA HIS A 98 9.92 -22.26 37.60
C HIS A 98 9.24 -23.41 38.35
N VAL A 99 8.35 -24.15 37.68
CA VAL A 99 7.66 -25.31 38.28
C VAL A 99 8.63 -26.47 38.55
N LYS A 100 9.63 -26.70 37.68
CA LYS A 100 10.60 -27.80 37.86
C LYS A 100 11.74 -27.48 38.83
N ASN A 101 12.14 -26.21 38.93
CA ASN A 101 13.14 -25.74 39.90
C ASN A 101 12.53 -24.64 40.77
N PRO A 102 11.55 -24.96 41.64
CA PRO A 102 11.09 -24.03 42.65
C PRO A 102 12.23 -23.90 43.66
N ARG A 103 13.02 -22.83 43.55
CA ARG A 103 13.89 -22.39 44.62
C ARG A 103 13.09 -21.55 45.60
#